data_AF-A0AAN8IGE5-F1
#
_entry.id   AF-A0AAN8IGE5-F1
#
_cell.length_a   1.000
_cell.length_b   1.000
_cell.length_c   1.000
_cell.angle_alpha   90.00
_cell.angle_beta   90.00
_cell.angle_gamma   90.00
#
_symmetry.space_group_name_H-M   'P 1'
#
loop_
_entity.id
_entity.type
_entity.pdbx_description
1 polymer ?
#
loop_
_entity_poly.entity_id
_entity_poly.type
_entity_poly.pdbx_seq_one_letter_code
_entity_poly.pdbx_strand_id
1 'polypeptide(L)'
;MKCGYAKMDDGNPRMNISLLAAYEYPYQINVMMSSSGKYGDTVYCRYFDEFRNEIGTAFEAVVFPQFNAHCVLRNGTAFMSLSDAPTGVYQYPVPIIDRTHSEHDHFFSVCVAPIYGREPKWLHLAELFEHYKLQGASHFYVYTKYIDEYSRLLLDDYIRTGEAEVIALHDPFQRADDSWQFVQLQDCLLRARHHSRWIAYTDLDERLIMTEYNGTIENYLRNISDPRIGEIQFRQRWILKNESLPMRYKGDKQVGKWMPTQRYRNTSHVGPPGHTARCIIAPEKVLVVGVHQVQEFFDDNFRHRLNPEEGVVRHYRDINSGEWWKLWLPMVENMGNFSLTDYPKLYNDPLVKNVKDRIRSVYGGGTKSMTKG
;
A
#
# COMPACT_ATOMS: atom_id res chain seq x y z
N MET A 1 -0.37 25.34 9.68
CA MET A 1 -1.07 25.15 8.39
C MET A 1 -2.40 24.49 8.66
N LYS A 2 -3.51 25.15 8.31
CA LYS A 2 -4.84 24.53 8.35
C LYS A 2 -4.88 23.51 7.20
N CYS A 3 -4.71 22.22 7.49
CA CYS A 3 -5.15 21.16 6.58
C CYS A 3 -6.68 21.08 6.70
N GLY A 4 -7.36 22.07 6.12
CA GLY A 4 -8.74 21.87 5.72
C GLY A 4 -8.72 20.87 4.57
N TYR A 5 -9.79 20.09 4.47
CA TYR A 5 -10.14 19.27 3.32
C TYR A 5 -10.05 20.14 2.06
N ALA A 6 -8.86 20.24 1.46
CA ALA A 6 -8.72 20.79 0.14
C ALA A 6 -9.54 19.85 -0.71
N LYS A 7 -10.57 20.38 -1.40
CA LYS A 7 -11.11 19.73 -2.58
C LYS A 7 -9.93 19.12 -3.32
N MET A 8 -9.81 17.80 -3.34
CA MET A 8 -9.02 17.12 -4.36
C MET A 8 -9.83 17.18 -5.65
N ASP A 9 -10.19 18.41 -6.04
CA ASP A 9 -10.49 18.75 -7.41
C ASP A 9 -9.11 18.82 -8.04
N ASP A 10 -8.64 17.66 -8.51
CA ASP A 10 -7.35 17.48 -9.14
C ASP A 10 -7.27 18.22 -10.49
N GLY A 11 -8.31 18.98 -10.86
CA GLY A 11 -8.45 19.63 -12.15
C GLY A 11 -8.53 18.62 -13.30
N ASN A 12 -8.64 17.33 -13.00
CA ASN A 12 -8.68 16.30 -14.01
C ASN A 12 -10.07 16.27 -14.65
N PRO A 13 -10.16 16.03 -15.97
CA PRO A 13 -11.43 15.88 -16.65
C PRO A 13 -12.27 14.78 -15.98
N ARG A 14 -13.58 15.04 -15.84
CA ARG A 14 -14.52 14.06 -15.29
C ARG A 14 -14.47 12.78 -16.11
N MET A 15 -14.11 11.67 -15.46
CA MET A 15 -14.02 10.37 -16.10
C MET A 15 -15.35 9.64 -16.03
N ASN A 16 -15.65 8.81 -17.03
CA ASN A 16 -16.75 7.86 -16.91
C ASN A 16 -16.51 6.93 -15.71
N ILE A 17 -17.59 6.38 -15.15
CA ILE A 17 -17.49 5.41 -14.05
C ILE A 17 -16.66 4.21 -14.51
N SER A 18 -15.70 3.81 -13.69
CA SER A 18 -14.93 2.56 -13.76
C SER A 18 -14.79 2.02 -12.36
N LEU A 19 -15.13 0.75 -12.17
CA LEU A 19 -15.19 0.10 -10.87
C LEU A 19 -13.89 -0.61 -10.55
N LEU A 20 -13.53 -0.63 -9.27
CA LEU A 20 -12.38 -1.36 -8.75
C LEU A 20 -12.81 -2.56 -7.90
N ALA A 21 -13.70 -2.34 -6.93
CA ALA A 21 -14.16 -3.36 -5.99
C ALA A 21 -15.47 -2.96 -5.30
N ALA A 22 -16.13 -3.91 -4.64
CA ALA A 22 -17.20 -3.64 -3.70
C ALA A 22 -16.95 -4.40 -2.39
N TYR A 23 -17.19 -3.75 -1.26
CA TYR A 23 -16.97 -4.30 0.08
C TYR A 23 -18.26 -4.22 0.90
N GLU A 24 -18.75 -5.34 1.39
CA GLU A 24 -19.91 -5.38 2.28
C GLU A 24 -19.48 -5.32 3.75
N TYR A 25 -20.06 -4.38 4.47
CA TYR A 25 -19.92 -4.21 5.91
C TYR A 25 -21.28 -4.41 6.58
N PRO A 26 -21.34 -4.55 7.93
CA PRO A 26 -22.58 -4.91 8.62
C PRO A 26 -23.81 -4.02 8.35
N TYR A 27 -23.60 -2.77 7.90
CA TYR A 27 -24.67 -1.80 7.68
C TYR A 27 -24.65 -1.12 6.30
N GLN A 28 -23.69 -1.44 5.43
CA GLN A 28 -23.53 -0.77 4.15
C GLN A 28 -22.64 -1.56 3.18
N ILE A 29 -22.77 -1.28 1.88
CA ILE A 29 -21.80 -1.70 0.86
C ILE A 29 -21.05 -0.48 0.36
N ASN A 30 -19.73 -0.54 0.38
CA ASN A 30 -18.87 0.48 -0.22
C ASN A 30 -18.45 0.03 -1.62
N VAL A 31 -18.82 0.81 -2.64
CA VAL A 31 -18.42 0.54 -4.02
C VAL A 31 -17.28 1.49 -4.41
N MET A 32 -16.11 0.92 -4.65
CA MET A 32 -14.91 1.63 -5.04
C MET A 32 -14.84 1.81 -6.55
N MET A 33 -14.52 3.04 -6.96
CA MET A 33 -14.23 3.41 -8.34
C MET A 33 -12.76 3.77 -8.54
N SER A 34 -12.28 3.65 -9.77
CA SER A 34 -10.98 4.18 -10.18
C SER A 34 -11.10 5.54 -10.86
N SER A 35 -12.30 6.03 -11.17
CA SER A 35 -12.56 7.28 -11.88
C SER A 35 -12.13 8.52 -11.09
N SER A 36 -11.38 9.44 -11.71
CA SER A 36 -11.09 10.76 -11.13
C SER A 36 -12.19 11.78 -11.42
N GLY A 37 -12.19 12.90 -10.67
CA GLY A 37 -13.13 14.00 -10.88
C GLY A 37 -14.60 13.71 -10.52
N LYS A 38 -14.88 12.60 -9.83
CA LYS A 38 -16.24 12.19 -9.42
C LYS A 38 -16.63 12.62 -8.00
N TYR A 39 -15.71 13.20 -7.22
CA TYR A 39 -15.98 13.60 -5.84
C TYR A 39 -17.19 14.55 -5.75
N GLY A 40 -18.17 14.20 -4.93
CA GLY A 40 -19.40 14.96 -4.75
C GLY A 40 -20.44 14.79 -5.87
N ASP A 41 -20.16 14.03 -6.93
CA ASP A 41 -21.17 13.69 -7.92
C ASP A 41 -22.19 12.72 -7.32
N THR A 42 -23.45 12.87 -7.74
CA THR A 42 -24.51 11.89 -7.49
C THR A 42 -24.34 10.71 -8.45
N VAL A 43 -24.29 9.50 -7.89
CA VAL A 43 -24.24 8.23 -8.61
C VAL A 43 -25.34 7.30 -8.10
N TYR A 44 -25.59 6.22 -8.82
CA TYR A 44 -26.68 5.30 -8.54
C TYR A 44 -26.16 3.89 -8.35
N CYS A 45 -26.32 3.34 -7.15
CA CYS A 45 -25.98 1.96 -6.82
C CYS A 45 -26.92 0.99 -7.53
N ARG A 46 -26.34 0.04 -8.26
CA ARG A 46 -27.00 -1.02 -9.01
C ARG A 46 -26.63 -2.36 -8.38
N TYR A 47 -27.62 -3.19 -8.10
CA TYR A 47 -27.49 -4.40 -7.30
C TYR A 47 -27.80 -5.61 -8.17
N PHE A 48 -27.03 -6.68 -8.04
CA PHE A 48 -27.20 -7.86 -8.87
C PHE A 48 -27.06 -9.14 -8.05
N ASP A 49 -27.85 -10.16 -8.42
CA ASP A 49 -27.79 -11.50 -7.81
C ASP A 49 -26.59 -12.32 -8.31
N GLU A 50 -26.47 -13.56 -7.85
CA GLU A 50 -25.39 -14.50 -8.26
C GLU A 50 -25.38 -14.82 -9.76
N PHE A 51 -26.52 -14.67 -10.43
CA PHE A 51 -26.70 -14.85 -11.87
C PHE A 51 -26.58 -13.54 -12.66
N ARG A 52 -26.29 -12.43 -11.97
CA ARG A 52 -26.20 -11.07 -12.48
C ARG A 52 -27.50 -10.50 -13.05
N ASN A 53 -28.63 -10.94 -12.54
CA ASN A 53 -29.89 -10.24 -12.75
C ASN A 53 -29.96 -9.05 -11.81
N GLU A 54 -30.44 -7.92 -12.32
CA GLU A 54 -30.56 -6.69 -11.54
C GLU A 54 -31.68 -6.81 -10.48
N ILE A 55 -31.39 -6.39 -9.25
CA ILE A 55 -32.28 -6.47 -8.10
C ILE A 55 -32.81 -5.09 -7.72
N GLY A 56 -34.13 -4.94 -7.79
CA GLY A 56 -34.84 -3.76 -7.31
C GLY A 56 -34.53 -2.50 -8.11
N THR A 57 -34.71 -1.33 -7.50
CA THR A 57 -34.49 -0.02 -8.14
C THR A 57 -33.11 0.53 -7.80
N ALA A 58 -32.54 1.39 -8.63
CA ALA A 58 -31.29 2.06 -8.27
C ALA A 58 -31.40 2.84 -6.94
N PHE A 59 -30.32 2.87 -6.15
CA PHE A 59 -30.22 3.70 -4.93
C PHE A 59 -29.32 4.90 -5.18
N GLU A 60 -29.80 6.11 -4.89
CA GLU A 60 -29.03 7.33 -5.04
C GLU A 60 -27.96 7.44 -3.95
N ALA A 61 -26.71 7.67 -4.34
CA ALA A 61 -25.57 7.86 -3.47
C ALA A 61 -24.73 9.06 -3.93
N VAL A 62 -23.94 9.61 -3.02
CA VAL A 62 -22.96 10.65 -3.34
C VAL A 62 -21.57 10.04 -3.25
N VAL A 63 -20.70 10.38 -4.20
CA VAL A 63 -19.31 9.94 -4.16
C VAL A 63 -18.56 10.69 -3.06
N PHE A 64 -18.42 10.01 -1.93
CA PHE A 64 -17.69 10.47 -0.75
C PHE A 64 -17.31 9.26 0.11
N PRO A 65 -16.08 9.19 0.66
CA PRO A 65 -14.89 9.95 0.27
C PRO A 65 -14.53 9.81 -1.22
N GLN A 66 -13.45 10.47 -1.67
CA GLN A 66 -13.00 10.33 -3.07
C GLN A 66 -12.87 8.85 -3.44
N PHE A 67 -13.35 8.48 -4.64
CA PHE A 67 -13.38 7.12 -5.16
C PHE A 67 -14.37 6.14 -4.50
N ASN A 68 -15.21 6.56 -3.56
CA ASN A 68 -16.12 5.66 -2.86
C ASN A 68 -17.58 6.12 -2.99
N ALA A 69 -18.49 5.17 -3.17
CA ALA A 69 -19.93 5.37 -3.04
C ALA A 69 -20.49 4.45 -1.94
N HIS A 70 -21.23 5.03 -1.00
CA HIS A 70 -21.91 4.30 0.06
C HIS A 70 -23.30 3.86 -0.39
N CYS A 71 -23.54 2.55 -0.43
CA CYS A 71 -24.77 1.91 -0.85
C CYS A 71 -25.44 1.19 0.33
N VAL A 72 -26.77 1.12 0.32
CA VAL A 72 -27.54 0.38 1.33
C VAL A 72 -27.44 -1.13 1.09
N LEU A 73 -27.60 -1.93 2.15
CA LEU A 73 -27.67 -3.38 2.03
C LEU A 73 -28.95 -3.82 1.31
N ARG A 74 -28.83 -4.88 0.51
CA ARG A 74 -29.97 -5.55 -0.14
C ARG A 74 -29.79 -7.05 -0.16
N ASN A 75 -30.79 -7.75 0.38
CA ASN A 75 -30.78 -9.20 0.44
C ASN A 75 -30.64 -9.82 -0.97
N GLY A 76 -29.78 -10.84 -1.08
CA GLY A 76 -29.51 -11.55 -2.34
C GLY A 76 -28.52 -10.85 -3.28
N THR A 77 -27.94 -9.71 -2.89
CA THR A 77 -26.92 -9.04 -3.70
C THR A 77 -25.59 -9.81 -3.63
N ALA A 78 -25.04 -10.16 -4.79
CA ALA A 78 -23.71 -10.78 -4.92
C ALA A 78 -22.73 -9.88 -5.70
N PHE A 79 -23.24 -8.98 -6.55
CA PHE A 79 -22.44 -8.04 -7.32
C PHE A 79 -23.02 -6.63 -7.26
N MET A 80 -22.12 -5.65 -7.38
CA MET A 80 -22.46 -4.23 -7.39
C MET A 80 -22.02 -3.57 -8.70
N SER A 81 -22.78 -2.56 -9.12
CA SER A 81 -22.32 -1.59 -10.11
C SER A 81 -22.78 -0.17 -9.75
N LEU A 82 -22.31 0.81 -10.52
CA LEU A 82 -22.71 2.20 -10.43
C LEU A 82 -23.12 2.72 -11.82
N SER A 83 -24.07 3.66 -11.84
CA SER A 83 -24.45 4.44 -13.03
C SER A 83 -24.59 5.92 -12.71
N ASP A 84 -24.47 6.79 -13.72
CA ASP A 84 -24.64 8.24 -13.57
C ASP A 84 -26.12 8.68 -13.49
N ALA A 85 -27.06 7.78 -13.80
CA ALA A 85 -28.51 8.00 -13.74
C ALA A 85 -29.25 6.78 -13.17
N PRO A 86 -30.49 6.91 -12.65
CA PRO A 86 -31.23 5.79 -12.05
C PRO A 86 -31.48 4.64 -13.04
N THR A 87 -31.76 4.97 -14.31
CA THR A 87 -32.02 4.02 -15.40
C THR A 87 -30.98 4.13 -16.51
N GLY A 88 -29.71 4.36 -16.14
CA GLY A 88 -28.61 4.57 -17.09
C GLY A 88 -27.80 3.31 -17.42
N VAL A 89 -26.82 3.50 -18.31
CA VAL A 89 -25.74 2.53 -18.55
C VAL A 89 -24.92 2.36 -17.27
N TYR A 90 -24.61 1.12 -16.93
CA TYR A 90 -23.81 0.75 -15.78
C TYR A 90 -22.53 0.03 -16.23
N GLN A 91 -21.50 0.04 -15.39
CA GLN A 91 -20.28 -0.72 -15.62
C GLN A 91 -20.49 -2.21 -15.32
N TYR A 92 -19.67 -3.08 -15.90
CA TYR A 92 -19.77 -4.50 -15.61
C TYR A 92 -19.70 -4.76 -14.09
N PRO A 93 -20.68 -5.49 -13.50
CA PRO A 93 -20.76 -5.63 -12.05
C PRO A 93 -19.52 -6.29 -11.43
N VAL A 94 -19.05 -5.73 -10.32
CA VAL A 94 -17.94 -6.28 -9.53
C VAL A 94 -18.48 -7.14 -8.37
N PRO A 95 -17.84 -8.26 -8.04
CA PRO A 95 -18.27 -9.10 -6.92
C PRO A 95 -18.11 -8.35 -5.61
N ILE A 96 -19.00 -8.65 -4.67
CA ILE A 96 -18.89 -8.19 -3.29
C ILE A 96 -17.81 -9.00 -2.56
N ILE A 97 -16.94 -8.30 -1.85
CA ILE A 97 -15.99 -8.86 -0.89
C ILE A 97 -16.59 -8.69 0.51
N ASP A 98 -16.77 -9.79 1.21
CA ASP A 98 -17.33 -9.80 2.56
C ASP A 98 -16.32 -9.23 3.58
N ARG A 99 -16.74 -8.17 4.27
CA ARG A 99 -16.05 -7.51 5.40
C ARG A 99 -17.00 -7.34 6.59
N THR A 100 -17.98 -8.23 6.72
CA THR A 100 -18.96 -8.24 7.82
C THR A 100 -18.44 -8.93 9.09
N HIS A 101 -17.37 -9.72 8.98
CA HIS A 101 -16.74 -10.41 10.11
C HIS A 101 -16.19 -9.43 11.15
N SER A 102 -16.44 -9.73 12.43
CA SER A 102 -15.96 -8.90 13.55
C SER A 102 -14.51 -9.20 13.95
N GLU A 103 -14.00 -10.39 13.65
CA GLU A 103 -12.62 -10.78 13.93
C GLU A 103 -11.71 -10.48 12.73
N HIS A 104 -10.51 -9.97 13.01
CA HIS A 104 -9.49 -9.73 11.98
C HIS A 104 -8.69 -11.01 11.70
N ASP A 105 -8.62 -11.41 10.43
CA ASP A 105 -7.73 -12.49 9.97
C ASP A 105 -6.25 -12.16 10.21
N HIS A 106 -5.91 -10.87 10.20
CA HIS A 106 -4.55 -10.39 10.38
C HIS A 106 -4.47 -9.29 11.45
N PHE A 107 -3.46 -9.39 12.31
CA PHE A 107 -3.21 -8.32 13.27
C PHE A 107 -2.50 -7.12 12.61
N PHE A 108 -1.51 -7.39 11.76
CA PHE A 108 -0.72 -6.37 11.08
C PHE A 108 -0.47 -6.77 9.63
N SER A 109 -0.78 -5.87 8.70
CA SER A 109 -0.63 -6.07 7.27
C SER A 109 0.04 -4.86 6.60
N VAL A 110 0.42 -5.01 5.34
CA VAL A 110 1.13 -3.96 4.60
C VAL A 110 0.43 -3.66 3.28
N CYS A 111 0.08 -2.40 3.08
CA CYS A 111 -0.39 -1.84 1.82
C CYS A 111 0.82 -1.31 1.03
N VAL A 112 1.20 -2.02 -0.03
CA VAL A 112 2.32 -1.63 -0.89
C VAL A 112 1.80 -0.68 -1.96
N ALA A 113 2.43 0.49 -2.07
CA ALA A 113 2.11 1.49 -3.07
C ALA A 113 2.16 0.90 -4.50
N PRO A 114 1.43 1.48 -5.47
CA PRO A 114 1.36 0.96 -6.83
C PRO A 114 2.73 0.69 -7.44
N ILE A 115 2.93 -0.52 -7.94
CA ILE A 115 4.11 -0.92 -8.68
C ILE A 115 3.91 -0.54 -10.14
N TYR A 116 4.86 0.24 -10.67
CA TYR A 116 4.96 0.67 -12.07
C TYR A 116 6.44 0.86 -12.45
N GLY A 117 6.70 1.39 -13.64
CA GLY A 117 8.07 1.65 -14.12
C GLY A 117 8.79 0.40 -14.63
N ARG A 118 9.94 0.61 -15.27
CA ARG A 118 10.69 -0.45 -15.98
C ARG A 118 11.80 -1.08 -15.17
N GLU A 119 12.16 -0.51 -14.02
CA GLU A 119 13.22 -1.09 -13.20
C GLU A 119 12.81 -2.44 -12.60
N PRO A 120 13.73 -3.42 -12.53
CA PRO A 120 13.46 -4.74 -11.98
C PRO A 120 13.07 -4.64 -10.50
N LYS A 121 11.95 -5.28 -10.14
CA LYS A 121 11.35 -5.20 -8.80
C LYS A 121 11.66 -6.38 -7.89
N TRP A 122 12.11 -7.52 -8.44
CA TRP A 122 12.28 -8.78 -7.70
C TRP A 122 13.05 -8.65 -6.38
N LEU A 123 14.20 -7.97 -6.36
CA LEU A 123 15.01 -7.87 -5.14
C LEU A 123 14.42 -6.87 -4.14
N HIS A 124 13.84 -5.78 -4.62
CA HIS A 124 13.11 -4.83 -3.78
C HIS A 124 11.88 -5.48 -3.12
N LEU A 125 11.12 -6.27 -3.89
CA LEU A 125 9.98 -7.05 -3.40
C LEU A 125 10.40 -8.06 -2.34
N ALA A 126 11.44 -8.86 -2.61
CA ALA A 126 11.93 -9.85 -1.65
C ALA A 126 12.33 -9.18 -0.33
N GLU A 127 13.09 -8.09 -0.40
CA GLU A 127 13.55 -7.39 0.80
C GLU A 127 12.40 -6.71 1.55
N LEU A 128 11.39 -6.14 0.86
CA LEU A 128 10.23 -5.53 1.49
C LEU A 128 9.39 -6.57 2.26
N PHE A 129 9.03 -7.65 1.59
CA PHE A 129 8.22 -8.72 2.19
C PHE A 129 8.90 -9.31 3.42
N GLU A 130 10.16 -9.74 3.27
CA GLU A 130 10.87 -10.39 4.36
C GLU A 130 11.22 -9.40 5.49
N HIS A 131 11.39 -8.11 5.20
CA HIS A 131 11.51 -7.08 6.24
C HIS A 131 10.24 -6.97 7.08
N TYR A 132 9.07 -6.76 6.46
CA TYR A 132 7.84 -6.54 7.22
C TYR A 132 7.36 -7.82 7.92
N LYS A 133 7.64 -9.01 7.38
CA LYS A 133 7.44 -10.28 8.09
C LYS A 133 8.26 -10.35 9.37
N LEU A 134 9.52 -9.91 9.34
CA LEU A 134 10.34 -9.79 10.56
C LEU A 134 9.79 -8.74 11.53
N GLN A 135 9.01 -7.76 11.06
CA GLN A 135 8.31 -6.78 11.89
C GLN A 135 6.93 -7.25 12.36
N GLY A 136 6.51 -8.48 12.02
CA GLY A 136 5.25 -9.09 12.45
C GLY A 136 4.09 -8.95 11.46
N ALA A 137 4.33 -8.50 10.22
CA ALA A 137 3.29 -8.47 9.21
C ALA A 137 2.94 -9.89 8.72
N SER A 138 1.65 -10.19 8.65
CA SER A 138 1.14 -11.49 8.21
C SER A 138 0.53 -11.48 6.81
N HIS A 139 0.24 -10.30 6.25
CA HIS A 139 -0.40 -10.19 4.93
C HIS A 139 0.00 -8.91 4.18
N PHE A 140 -0.03 -8.98 2.85
CA PHE A 140 0.39 -7.90 1.95
C PHE A 140 -0.67 -7.64 0.88
N TYR A 141 -1.13 -6.39 0.79
CA TYR A 141 -1.93 -5.90 -0.32
C TYR A 141 -1.01 -5.22 -1.32
N VAL A 142 -0.83 -5.83 -2.49
CA VAL A 142 0.10 -5.33 -3.49
C VAL A 142 -0.65 -4.78 -4.69
N TYR A 143 -0.46 -3.50 -4.97
CA TYR A 143 -1.10 -2.86 -6.10
C TYR A 143 -0.16 -2.84 -7.29
N THR A 144 -0.60 -3.31 -8.46
CA THR A 144 0.22 -3.37 -9.66
C THR A 144 -0.45 -2.66 -10.82
N LYS A 145 0.15 -1.58 -11.32
CA LYS A 145 -0.17 -1.03 -12.64
C LYS A 145 0.63 -1.74 -13.73
N TYR A 146 1.93 -1.95 -13.47
CA TYR A 146 2.82 -2.70 -14.33
C TYR A 146 3.94 -3.34 -13.51
N ILE A 147 4.23 -4.61 -13.78
CA ILE A 147 5.37 -5.33 -13.22
C ILE A 147 5.96 -6.24 -14.31
N ASP A 148 7.28 -6.34 -14.37
CA ASP A 148 7.95 -7.23 -15.34
C ASP A 148 7.71 -8.71 -15.00
N GLU A 149 7.70 -9.57 -16.03
CA GLU A 149 7.44 -11.00 -15.88
C GLU A 149 8.39 -11.68 -14.90
N TYR A 150 9.66 -11.25 -14.86
CA TYR A 150 10.66 -11.87 -14.00
C TYR A 150 10.39 -11.57 -12.52
N SER A 151 10.02 -10.33 -12.20
CA SER A 151 9.59 -9.94 -10.85
C SER A 151 8.22 -10.51 -10.49
N ARG A 152 7.33 -10.71 -11.46
CA ARG A 152 6.01 -11.32 -11.25
C ARG A 152 6.12 -12.74 -10.71
N LEU A 153 7.11 -13.53 -11.14
CA LEU A 153 7.35 -14.88 -10.61
C LEU A 153 7.53 -14.91 -9.08
N LEU A 154 8.25 -13.93 -8.52
CA LEU A 154 8.43 -13.83 -7.07
C LEU A 154 7.14 -13.41 -6.38
N LEU A 155 6.42 -12.45 -6.95
CA LEU A 155 5.14 -12.00 -6.40
C LEU A 155 4.11 -13.13 -6.39
N ASP A 156 4.04 -13.93 -7.46
CA ASP A 156 3.17 -15.11 -7.55
C ASP A 156 3.53 -16.18 -6.50
N ASP A 157 4.80 -16.33 -6.15
CA ASP A 157 5.19 -17.24 -5.07
C ASP A 157 4.63 -16.79 -3.71
N TYR A 158 4.61 -15.49 -3.41
CA TYR A 158 3.97 -14.94 -2.20
C TYR A 158 2.45 -15.05 -2.21
N ILE A 159 1.81 -14.94 -3.39
CA ILE A 159 0.37 -15.20 -3.53
C ILE A 159 0.09 -16.68 -3.25
N ARG A 160 0.87 -17.58 -3.85
CA ARG A 160 0.71 -19.03 -3.70
C ARG A 160 0.85 -19.51 -2.25
N THR A 161 1.67 -18.84 -1.45
CA THR A 161 1.84 -19.13 -0.02
C THR A 161 0.81 -18.44 0.89
N GLY A 162 -0.15 -17.69 0.33
CA GLY A 162 -1.19 -16.99 1.07
C GLY A 162 -0.71 -15.71 1.77
N GLU A 163 0.50 -15.25 1.47
CA GLU A 163 1.10 -14.08 2.11
C GLU A 163 0.64 -12.77 1.45
N ALA A 164 0.20 -12.80 0.18
CA ALA A 164 -0.18 -11.61 -0.57
C ALA A 164 -1.47 -11.78 -1.38
N GLU A 165 -2.21 -10.67 -1.50
CA GLU A 165 -3.18 -10.43 -2.56
C GLU A 165 -2.63 -9.38 -3.53
N VAL A 166 -2.87 -9.56 -4.84
CA VAL A 166 -2.50 -8.57 -5.86
C VAL A 166 -3.74 -7.91 -6.46
N ILE A 167 -3.76 -6.58 -6.42
CA ILE A 167 -4.79 -5.74 -7.01
C ILE A 167 -4.23 -5.13 -8.30
N ALA A 168 -4.76 -5.58 -9.44
CA ALA A 168 -4.40 -5.03 -10.73
C ALA A 168 -5.10 -3.68 -10.96
N LEU A 169 -4.30 -2.63 -11.19
CA LEU A 169 -4.79 -1.30 -11.49
C LEU A 169 -4.89 -1.14 -13.00
N HIS A 170 -6.08 -1.38 -13.53
CA HIS A 170 -6.37 -1.14 -14.93
C HIS A 170 -6.62 0.35 -15.17
N ASP A 171 -5.89 0.91 -16.13
CA ASP A 171 -5.95 2.33 -16.46
C ASP A 171 -6.69 2.58 -17.78
N PRO A 172 -8.03 2.67 -17.78
CA PRO A 172 -8.78 3.03 -18.97
C PRO A 172 -8.67 4.52 -19.31
N PHE A 173 -7.96 5.32 -18.50
CA PHE A 173 -7.98 6.78 -18.58
C PHE A 173 -6.60 7.43 -18.78
N GLN A 174 -5.56 6.62 -19.01
CA GLN A 174 -4.17 7.06 -19.23
C GLN A 174 -3.64 8.00 -18.12
N ARG A 175 -4.01 7.71 -16.87
CA ARG A 175 -3.55 8.46 -15.71
C ARG A 175 -2.02 8.36 -15.54
N ALA A 176 -1.40 9.45 -15.10
CA ALA A 176 -0.03 9.44 -14.62
C ALA A 176 0.20 8.37 -13.53
N ASP A 177 1.37 7.73 -13.54
CA ASP A 177 1.67 6.58 -12.68
C ASP A 177 1.53 6.90 -11.18
N ASP A 178 2.04 8.06 -10.75
CA ASP A 178 2.02 8.53 -9.36
C ASP A 178 0.58 8.76 -8.83
N SER A 179 -0.32 9.19 -9.70
CA SER A 179 -1.70 9.51 -9.36
C SER A 179 -2.54 8.25 -9.05
N TRP A 180 -2.02 7.05 -9.29
CA TRP A 180 -2.63 5.80 -8.84
C TRP A 180 -2.53 5.61 -7.32
N GLN A 181 -1.60 6.29 -6.66
CA GLN A 181 -1.43 6.20 -5.21
C GLN A 181 -2.73 6.60 -4.48
N PHE A 182 -3.46 7.62 -4.94
CA PHE A 182 -4.71 8.04 -4.29
C PHE A 182 -5.81 6.97 -4.32
N VAL A 183 -5.95 6.24 -5.43
CA VAL A 183 -6.91 5.13 -5.53
C VAL A 183 -6.48 3.98 -4.63
N GLN A 184 -5.19 3.64 -4.65
CA GLN A 184 -4.63 2.59 -3.81
C GLN A 184 -4.84 2.87 -2.32
N LEU A 185 -4.64 4.12 -1.89
CA LEU A 185 -4.81 4.51 -0.49
C LEU A 185 -6.24 4.25 0.00
N GLN A 186 -7.24 4.71 -0.76
CA GLN A 186 -8.66 4.52 -0.39
C GLN A 186 -9.10 3.05 -0.53
N ASP A 187 -8.68 2.36 -1.59
CA ASP A 187 -9.00 0.94 -1.75
C ASP A 187 -8.41 0.10 -0.63
N CYS A 188 -7.13 0.30 -0.27
CA CYS A 188 -6.50 -0.50 0.77
C CYS A 188 -7.12 -0.24 2.15
N LEU A 189 -7.54 1.01 2.41
CA LEU A 189 -8.27 1.35 3.64
C LEU A 189 -9.54 0.52 3.77
N LEU A 190 -10.37 0.47 2.72
CA LEU A 190 -11.62 -0.28 2.74
C LEU A 190 -11.37 -1.80 2.71
N ARG A 191 -10.51 -2.25 1.80
CA ARG A 191 -10.12 -3.65 1.65
C ARG A 191 -9.59 -4.24 2.95
N ALA A 192 -8.83 -3.48 3.73
CA ALA A 192 -8.26 -3.97 4.97
C ALA A 192 -9.19 -3.83 6.19
N ARG A 193 -10.22 -2.98 6.12
CA ARG A 193 -11.17 -2.82 7.23
C ARG A 193 -11.89 -4.14 7.50
N HIS A 194 -11.93 -4.55 8.77
CA HIS A 194 -12.40 -5.86 9.24
C HIS A 194 -11.61 -7.10 8.72
N HIS A 195 -10.50 -6.90 8.01
CA HIS A 195 -9.57 -8.00 7.65
C HIS A 195 -8.23 -7.87 8.38
N SER A 196 -7.76 -6.64 8.57
CA SER A 196 -6.52 -6.33 9.27
C SER A 196 -6.77 -5.29 10.36
N ARG A 197 -6.29 -5.55 11.58
CA ARG A 197 -6.41 -4.60 12.69
C ARG A 197 -5.55 -3.35 12.48
N TRP A 198 -4.34 -3.53 11.94
CA TRP A 198 -3.43 -2.46 11.57
C TRP A 198 -2.88 -2.67 10.17
N ILE A 199 -2.71 -1.58 9.41
CA ILE A 199 -2.05 -1.59 8.11
C ILE A 199 -0.96 -0.53 8.03
N ALA A 200 0.20 -0.88 7.48
CA ALA A 200 1.24 0.08 7.10
C ALA A 200 1.08 0.48 5.64
N TYR A 201 1.13 1.77 5.33
CA TYR A 201 1.33 2.25 3.96
C TYR A 201 2.82 2.45 3.69
N THR A 202 3.34 1.80 2.67
CA THR A 202 4.77 1.82 2.32
C THR A 202 4.97 1.84 0.81
N ASP A 203 5.99 2.59 0.37
CA ASP A 203 6.56 2.42 -0.96
C ASP A 203 7.48 1.19 -0.97
N LEU A 204 7.81 0.73 -2.17
CA LEU A 204 8.62 -0.49 -2.36
C LEU A 204 10.04 -0.36 -1.77
N ASP A 205 10.56 0.87 -1.76
CA ASP A 205 11.89 1.27 -1.30
C ASP A 205 11.93 1.79 0.15
N GLU A 206 10.88 1.53 0.95
CA GLU A 206 10.78 1.99 2.33
C GLU A 206 10.78 0.84 3.34
N ARG A 207 11.44 1.07 4.48
CA ARG A 207 11.51 0.14 5.61
C ARG A 207 11.18 0.90 6.89
N LEU A 208 10.02 0.64 7.48
CA LEU A 208 9.70 1.15 8.82
C LEU A 208 10.46 0.33 9.85
N ILE A 209 11.17 1.00 10.76
CA ILE A 209 11.91 0.33 11.82
C ILE A 209 11.61 0.97 13.17
N MET A 210 11.55 0.12 14.19
CA MET A 210 11.69 0.54 15.58
C MET A 210 13.18 0.80 15.87
N THR A 211 13.49 1.88 16.56
CA THR A 211 14.88 2.30 16.84
C THR A 211 15.30 1.88 18.24
N GLU A 212 15.00 2.65 19.28
CA GLU A 212 15.35 2.31 20.66
C GLU A 212 14.27 1.45 21.35
N TYR A 213 13.10 1.31 20.75
CA TYR A 213 12.07 0.40 21.24
C TYR A 213 12.51 -1.07 21.08
N ASN A 214 12.46 -1.81 22.18
CA ASN A 214 12.85 -3.21 22.22
C ASN A 214 11.69 -4.12 21.77
N GLY A 215 11.52 -4.26 20.45
CA GLY A 215 10.54 -5.15 19.85
C GLY A 215 10.28 -4.85 18.38
N THR A 216 9.39 -5.64 17.76
CA THR A 216 8.92 -5.40 16.39
C THR A 216 7.88 -4.29 16.36
N ILE A 217 7.52 -3.86 15.14
CA ILE A 217 6.33 -3.00 14.92
C ILE A 217 5.08 -3.65 15.53
N GLU A 218 4.85 -4.93 15.28
CA GLU A 218 3.72 -5.65 15.87
C GLU A 218 3.73 -5.58 17.41
N ASN A 219 4.89 -5.79 18.06
CA ASN A 219 5.00 -5.67 19.51
C ASN A 219 4.62 -4.25 19.99
N TYR A 220 5.05 -3.21 19.27
CA TYR A 220 4.67 -1.83 19.57
C TYR A 220 3.16 -1.62 19.45
N LEU A 221 2.55 -2.06 18.34
CA LEU A 221 1.12 -1.92 18.08
C LEU A 221 0.24 -2.65 19.11
N ARG A 222 0.69 -3.82 19.61
CA ARG A 222 0.00 -4.56 20.68
C ARG A 222 0.05 -3.85 22.03
N ASN A 223 1.07 -3.03 22.26
CA ASN A 223 1.29 -2.31 23.51
C ASN A 223 0.67 -0.91 23.54
N ILE A 224 0.00 -0.47 22.47
CA ILE A 224 -0.75 0.79 22.45
C ILE A 224 -1.89 0.70 23.47
N SER A 225 -1.84 1.56 24.49
CA SER A 225 -2.80 1.58 25.60
C SER A 225 -3.99 2.52 25.36
N ASP A 226 -3.81 3.64 24.64
CA ASP A 226 -4.92 4.55 24.31
C ASP A 226 -5.72 4.00 23.12
N PRO A 227 -6.97 3.56 23.33
CA PRO A 227 -7.79 2.97 22.28
C PRO A 227 -8.23 3.99 21.22
N ARG A 228 -7.99 5.29 21.40
CA ARG A 228 -8.32 6.32 20.41
C ARG A 228 -7.21 6.57 19.39
N ILE A 229 -6.04 5.97 19.58
CA ILE A 229 -4.96 6.06 18.59
C ILE A 229 -5.39 5.30 17.33
N GLY A 230 -5.59 6.03 16.23
CA GLY A 230 -5.95 5.51 14.92
C GLY A 230 -4.83 5.55 13.89
N GLU A 231 -3.75 6.28 14.18
CA GLU A 231 -2.57 6.40 13.31
C GLU A 231 -1.29 6.49 14.15
N ILE A 232 -0.26 5.73 13.75
CA ILE A 232 1.13 5.89 14.18
C ILE A 232 1.92 6.47 13.00
N GLN A 233 2.45 7.67 13.17
CA GLN A 233 3.20 8.37 12.12
C GLN A 233 4.70 8.30 12.37
N PHE A 234 5.44 7.84 11.36
CA PHE A 234 6.89 7.69 11.35
C PHE A 234 7.51 8.85 10.56
N ARG A 235 8.57 9.44 11.13
CA ARG A 235 9.40 10.42 10.40
C ARG A 235 10.39 9.71 9.50
N GLN A 236 10.64 10.31 8.34
CA GLN A 236 11.50 9.73 7.33
C GLN A 236 12.95 10.18 7.46
N ARG A 237 13.88 9.29 7.12
CA ARG A 237 15.24 9.62 6.69
C ARG A 237 15.53 8.97 5.33
N TRP A 238 16.30 9.66 4.50
CA TRP A 238 16.68 9.20 3.16
C TRP A 238 17.97 8.40 3.21
N ILE A 239 18.02 7.30 2.49
CA ILE A 239 19.24 6.53 2.22
C ILE A 239 19.50 6.66 0.73
N LEU A 240 20.59 7.34 0.37
CA LEU A 240 20.85 7.68 -1.03
C LEU A 240 21.43 6.47 -1.77
N LYS A 241 20.79 6.17 -2.90
CA LYS A 241 21.18 5.17 -3.89
C LYS A 241 21.47 5.88 -5.21
N ASN A 242 22.42 5.37 -5.98
CA ASN A 242 22.87 5.95 -7.26
C ASN A 242 23.09 4.88 -8.36
N GLU A 243 22.65 3.64 -8.13
CA GLU A 243 22.81 2.53 -9.06
C GLU A 243 21.50 1.77 -9.22
N SER A 244 21.23 1.23 -10.41
CA SER A 244 20.10 0.33 -10.63
C SER A 244 20.33 -1.04 -10.02
N LEU A 245 19.25 -1.70 -9.59
CA LEU A 245 19.33 -3.08 -9.11
C LEU A 245 19.64 -4.07 -10.22
N PRO A 246 20.22 -5.26 -9.90
CA PRO A 246 20.50 -6.26 -10.91
C PRO A 246 19.24 -6.76 -11.63
N MET A 247 19.34 -6.93 -12.95
CA MET A 247 18.22 -7.41 -13.78
C MET A 247 17.76 -8.83 -13.44
N ARG A 248 18.68 -9.70 -13.00
CA ARG A 248 18.40 -11.12 -12.71
C ARG A 248 19.26 -11.64 -11.56
N TYR A 249 18.75 -12.66 -10.89
CA TYR A 249 19.46 -13.44 -9.89
C TYR A 249 20.61 -14.25 -10.51
N LYS A 250 21.79 -14.18 -9.89
CA LYS A 250 23.02 -14.91 -10.27
C LYS A 250 23.62 -15.73 -9.12
N GLY A 251 23.04 -15.68 -7.93
CA GLY A 251 23.55 -16.39 -6.75
C GLY A 251 23.48 -15.55 -5.46
N ASP A 252 23.52 -16.23 -4.31
CA ASP A 252 23.39 -15.61 -2.98
C ASP A 252 24.44 -14.53 -2.69
N LYS A 253 25.66 -14.69 -3.23
CA LYS A 253 26.72 -13.69 -3.10
C LYS A 253 26.32 -12.37 -3.77
N GLN A 254 25.60 -12.43 -4.88
CA GLN A 254 25.04 -11.24 -5.53
C GLN A 254 23.95 -10.63 -4.66
N VAL A 255 22.99 -11.44 -4.17
CA VAL A 255 21.88 -10.97 -3.32
C VAL A 255 22.41 -10.21 -2.11
N GLY A 256 23.33 -10.82 -1.34
CA GLY A 256 23.91 -10.17 -0.15
C GLY A 256 24.69 -8.88 -0.44
N LYS A 257 25.15 -8.67 -1.68
CA LYS A 257 25.86 -7.43 -2.10
C LYS A 257 24.90 -6.35 -2.61
N TRP A 258 23.76 -6.75 -3.17
CA TRP A 258 22.87 -5.85 -3.92
C TRP A 258 21.56 -5.51 -3.21
N MET A 259 21.23 -6.20 -2.12
CA MET A 259 20.15 -5.80 -1.23
C MET A 259 20.33 -4.34 -0.79
N PRO A 260 19.32 -3.46 -1.00
CA PRO A 260 19.40 -2.05 -0.61
C PRO A 260 19.87 -1.83 0.84
N THR A 261 19.35 -2.63 1.76
CA THR A 261 19.70 -2.59 3.20
C THR A 261 21.17 -2.89 3.49
N GLN A 262 21.85 -3.61 2.60
CA GLN A 262 23.25 -3.99 2.74
C GLN A 262 24.19 -3.04 1.99
N ARG A 263 23.72 -2.50 0.86
CA ARG A 263 24.55 -1.76 -0.09
C ARG A 263 24.65 -0.27 0.23
N TYR A 264 23.56 0.35 0.70
CA TYR A 264 23.48 1.79 0.85
C TYR A 264 23.41 2.20 2.31
N ARG A 265 24.32 3.10 2.71
CA ARG A 265 24.49 3.55 4.09
C ARG A 265 24.49 5.07 4.24
N ASN A 266 24.65 5.82 3.14
CA ASN A 266 24.65 7.28 3.19
C ASN A 266 23.25 7.79 3.52
N THR A 267 23.06 8.19 4.77
CA THR A 267 21.76 8.44 5.38
C THR A 267 21.64 9.91 5.75
N SER A 268 20.56 10.56 5.32
CA SER A 268 20.27 11.93 5.71
C SER A 268 19.95 12.02 7.21
N HIS A 269 19.99 13.24 7.75
CA HIS A 269 19.29 13.52 9.00
C HIS A 269 17.79 13.22 8.86
N VAL A 270 17.11 12.99 9.99
CA VAL A 270 15.66 12.74 10.01
C VAL A 270 14.93 14.02 9.60
N GLY A 271 14.04 13.91 8.61
CA GLY A 271 13.26 15.03 8.07
C GLY A 271 12.28 15.60 9.11
N PRO A 272 11.90 16.88 9.00
CA PRO A 272 11.04 17.55 9.98
C PRO A 272 9.63 16.91 10.04
N PRO A 273 8.83 17.20 11.08
CA PRO A 273 7.45 16.70 11.17
C PRO A 273 6.65 16.98 9.90
N GLY A 274 5.99 15.94 9.37
CA GLY A 274 5.21 16.01 8.13
C GLY A 274 6.02 15.84 6.82
N HIS A 275 7.36 15.88 6.87
CA HIS A 275 8.18 15.63 5.69
C HIS A 275 8.12 14.16 5.27
N THR A 276 7.41 13.91 4.17
CA THR A 276 7.26 12.59 3.54
C THR A 276 7.03 11.45 4.53
N ALA A 277 6.20 11.69 5.55
CA ALA A 277 5.97 10.72 6.61
C ALA A 277 5.24 9.47 6.07
N ARG A 278 5.40 8.35 6.79
CA ARG A 278 4.62 7.12 6.57
C ARG A 278 3.86 6.74 7.81
N CYS A 279 2.79 6.00 7.61
CA CYS A 279 1.79 5.78 8.64
C CYS A 279 1.42 4.31 8.73
N ILE A 280 1.20 3.88 9.96
CA ILE A 280 0.46 2.67 10.27
C ILE A 280 -0.90 3.12 10.82
N ILE A 281 -1.99 2.63 10.26
CA ILE A 281 -3.34 3.03 10.68
C ILE A 281 -4.18 1.85 11.11
N ALA A 282 -5.17 2.11 11.95
CA ALA A 282 -6.25 1.18 12.24
C ALA A 282 -7.43 1.49 11.29
N PRO A 283 -7.72 0.64 10.28
CA PRO A 283 -8.70 0.96 9.23
C PRO A 283 -10.11 1.29 9.72
N GLU A 284 -10.51 0.76 10.87
CA GLU A 284 -11.82 0.98 11.49
C GLU A 284 -11.98 2.40 12.06
N LYS A 285 -10.88 3.10 12.32
CA LYS A 285 -10.88 4.45 12.92
C LYS A 285 -10.70 5.56 11.90
N VAL A 286 -10.48 5.20 10.63
CA VAL A 286 -10.08 6.15 9.58
C VAL A 286 -11.16 6.23 8.50
N LEU A 287 -11.64 7.44 8.25
CA LEU A 287 -12.56 7.72 7.15
C LEU A 287 -11.78 8.01 5.86
N VAL A 288 -10.76 8.88 5.95
CA VAL A 288 -9.96 9.29 4.78
C VAL A 288 -8.48 9.29 5.09
N VAL A 289 -7.71 8.60 4.26
CA VAL A 289 -6.25 8.59 4.32
C VAL A 289 -5.64 9.46 3.21
N GLY A 290 -4.55 10.16 3.51
CA GLY A 290 -3.71 10.83 2.53
C GLY A 290 -2.31 10.21 2.46
N VAL A 291 -1.50 10.64 1.49
CA VAL A 291 -0.19 10.04 1.18
C VAL A 291 0.78 9.97 2.36
N HIS A 292 0.73 10.96 3.25
CA HIS A 292 1.65 11.07 4.39
C HIS A 292 0.98 11.01 5.76
N GLN A 293 -0.35 10.97 5.81
CA GLN A 293 -1.11 11.07 7.06
C GLN A 293 -2.61 10.79 6.87
N VAL A 294 -3.31 10.40 7.93
CA VAL A 294 -4.79 10.40 7.93
C VAL A 294 -5.29 11.84 7.79
N GLN A 295 -6.28 12.04 6.93
CA GLN A 295 -6.94 13.34 6.76
C GLN A 295 -8.16 13.46 7.66
N GLU A 296 -8.93 12.38 7.79
CA GLU A 296 -10.16 12.36 8.59
C GLU A 296 -10.29 11.04 9.35
N PHE A 297 -10.56 11.13 10.65
CA PHE A 297 -10.84 10.01 11.53
C PHE A 297 -12.35 9.88 11.76
N PHE A 298 -12.80 8.70 12.17
CA PHE A 298 -14.10 8.56 12.82
C PHE A 298 -13.99 9.00 14.29
N ASP A 299 -15.06 9.56 14.84
CA ASP A 299 -15.18 9.95 16.24
C ASP A 299 -14.04 10.87 16.73
N ASP A 300 -13.54 10.66 17.97
CA ASP A 300 -12.44 11.41 18.58
C ASP A 300 -11.08 10.71 18.43
N ASN A 301 -10.97 9.77 17.48
CA ASN A 301 -9.72 9.08 17.21
C ASN A 301 -8.66 10.04 16.68
N PHE A 302 -7.39 9.78 17.00
CA PHE A 302 -6.31 10.70 16.69
C PHE A 302 -5.00 10.00 16.31
N ARG A 303 -4.07 10.82 15.80
CA ARG A 303 -2.72 10.42 15.41
C ARG A 303 -1.74 10.55 16.56
N HIS A 304 -0.95 9.51 16.77
CA HIS A 304 0.27 9.54 17.55
C HIS A 304 1.49 9.69 16.62
N ARG A 305 2.35 10.69 16.87
CA ARG A 305 3.59 10.91 16.11
C ARG A 305 4.75 10.36 16.91
N LEU A 306 5.48 9.41 16.34
CA LEU A 306 6.66 8.84 16.99
C LEU A 306 7.79 9.86 17.05
N ASN A 307 8.52 9.82 18.17
CA ASN A 307 9.85 10.40 18.20
C ASN A 307 10.80 9.55 17.34
N PRO A 308 11.80 10.13 16.66
CA PRO A 308 12.77 9.37 15.87
C PRO A 308 13.57 8.32 16.67
N GLU A 309 13.66 8.49 17.99
CA GLU A 309 14.23 7.54 18.94
C GLU A 309 13.33 6.31 19.15
N GLU A 310 12.03 6.42 18.87
CA GLU A 310 11.09 5.29 18.94
C GLU A 310 11.03 4.54 17.60
N GLY A 311 10.89 5.27 16.49
CA GLY A 311 10.86 4.66 15.16
C GLY A 311 10.99 5.65 14.01
N VAL A 312 11.46 5.15 12.87
CA VAL A 312 11.67 5.93 11.64
C VAL A 312 11.41 5.12 10.37
N VAL A 313 11.21 5.83 9.26
CA VAL A 313 11.28 5.24 7.92
C VAL A 313 12.70 5.35 7.39
N ARG A 314 13.28 4.23 6.96
CA ARG A 314 14.47 4.20 6.08
C ARG A 314 14.01 4.15 4.63
N HIS A 315 14.16 5.24 3.90
CA HIS A 315 13.70 5.38 2.52
C HIS A 315 14.89 5.33 1.54
N TYR A 316 15.04 4.23 0.80
CA TYR A 316 16.16 3.98 -0.11
C TYR A 316 15.92 4.60 -1.49
N ARG A 317 16.26 5.87 -1.66
CA ARG A 317 15.92 6.64 -2.86
C ARG A 317 17.04 6.67 -3.88
N ASP A 318 16.71 6.32 -5.12
CA ASP A 318 17.59 6.52 -6.27
C ASP A 318 17.61 8.00 -6.67
N ILE A 319 18.75 8.67 -6.45
CA ILE A 319 18.89 10.10 -6.71
C ILE A 319 18.84 10.42 -8.21
N ASN A 320 19.13 9.45 -9.07
CA ASN A 320 19.11 9.61 -10.52
C ASN A 320 17.70 9.36 -11.11
N SER A 321 16.70 9.06 -10.28
CA SER A 321 15.34 8.84 -10.73
C SER A 321 14.66 10.17 -11.09
N GLY A 322 14.46 10.40 -12.39
CA GLY A 322 13.90 11.64 -12.91
C GLY A 322 14.69 12.87 -12.46
N GLU A 323 13.98 13.87 -11.96
CA GLU A 323 14.56 15.14 -11.48
C GLU A 323 14.68 15.19 -9.95
N TRP A 324 14.62 14.03 -9.28
CA TRP A 324 14.57 13.98 -7.81
C TRP A 324 15.74 14.71 -7.16
N TRP A 325 16.98 14.49 -7.65
CA TRP A 325 18.15 15.14 -7.09
C TRP A 325 18.07 16.67 -7.17
N LYS A 326 17.60 17.24 -8.28
CA LYS A 326 17.49 18.71 -8.44
C LYS A 326 16.43 19.30 -7.51
N LEU A 327 15.31 18.60 -7.38
CA LEU A 327 14.14 19.11 -6.65
C LEU A 327 14.26 18.92 -5.13
N TRP A 328 14.79 17.78 -4.69
CA TRP A 328 14.69 17.37 -3.29
C TRP A 328 16.02 17.35 -2.54
N LEU A 329 17.16 17.12 -3.21
CA LEU A 329 18.45 16.99 -2.51
C LEU A 329 18.83 18.24 -1.70
N PRO A 330 18.66 19.49 -2.20
CA PRO A 330 18.97 20.68 -1.41
C PRO A 330 18.14 20.77 -0.12
N MET A 331 16.87 20.36 -0.20
CA MET A 331 16.00 20.31 0.98
C MET A 331 16.47 19.24 1.97
N VAL A 332 16.90 18.08 1.47
CA VAL A 332 17.41 16.98 2.32
C VAL A 332 18.72 17.36 3.00
N GLU A 333 19.62 18.06 2.31
CA GLU A 333 20.87 18.58 2.90
C GLU A 333 20.59 19.60 4.02
N ASN A 334 19.54 20.41 3.89
CA ASN A 334 19.11 21.36 4.92
C ASN A 334 18.49 20.68 6.16
N MET A 335 18.17 19.39 6.13
CA MET A 335 17.65 18.68 7.30
C MET A 335 18.73 18.41 8.35
N GLY A 336 20.01 18.48 7.96
CA GLY A 336 21.16 18.22 8.81
C GLY A 336 22.18 17.31 8.13
N ASN A 337 23.31 17.08 8.81
CA ASN A 337 24.42 16.32 8.26
C ASN A 337 24.04 14.87 7.94
N PHE A 338 24.57 14.38 6.83
CA PHE A 338 24.52 12.97 6.49
C PHE A 338 25.43 12.14 7.41
N SER A 339 25.07 10.88 7.61
CA SER A 339 25.85 9.91 8.36
C SER A 339 25.78 8.53 7.72
N LEU A 340 26.77 7.69 7.99
CA LEU A 340 26.75 6.30 7.57
C LEU A 340 25.99 5.47 8.60
N THR A 341 24.83 4.94 8.21
CA THR A 341 24.01 4.10 9.09
C THR A 341 23.71 2.74 8.46
N ASP A 342 23.84 1.69 9.25
CA ASP A 342 23.48 0.32 8.87
C ASP A 342 21.99 0.04 9.09
N TYR A 343 21.52 -1.02 8.44
CA TYR A 343 20.27 -1.65 8.83
C TYR A 343 20.40 -2.25 10.26
N PRO A 344 19.31 -2.26 11.08
CA PRO A 344 19.41 -2.70 12.47
C PRO A 344 20.01 -4.11 12.62
N LYS A 345 21.06 -4.22 13.44
CA LYS A 345 21.83 -5.46 13.63
C LYS A 345 20.94 -6.66 14.02
N LEU A 346 19.95 -6.41 14.89
CA LEU A 346 19.01 -7.43 15.36
C LEU A 346 18.29 -8.15 14.22
N TYR A 347 17.94 -7.41 13.17
CA TYR A 347 17.14 -7.93 12.05
C TYR A 347 17.98 -8.23 10.80
N ASN A 348 19.26 -7.84 10.77
CA ASN A 348 20.08 -7.88 9.58
C ASN A 348 20.31 -9.29 9.04
N ASP A 349 20.83 -10.18 9.88
CA ASP A 349 21.16 -11.55 9.48
C ASP A 349 19.91 -12.37 9.14
N PRO A 350 18.81 -12.31 9.94
CA PRO A 350 17.54 -12.91 9.55
C PRO A 350 17.01 -12.40 8.21
N LEU A 351 17.07 -11.08 7.97
CA LEU A 351 16.59 -10.49 6.72
C LEU A 351 17.38 -11.03 5.52
N VAL A 352 18.71 -10.97 5.58
CA VAL A 352 19.58 -11.45 4.49
C VAL A 352 19.36 -12.93 4.23
N LYS A 353 19.20 -13.74 5.28
CA LYS A 353 18.93 -15.17 5.15
C LYS A 353 17.58 -15.42 4.47
N ASN A 354 16.50 -14.81 4.97
CA ASN A 354 15.15 -15.02 4.45
C ASN A 354 15.04 -14.59 2.98
N VAL A 355 15.62 -13.44 2.63
CA VAL A 355 15.65 -12.92 1.26
C VAL A 355 16.38 -13.89 0.32
N LYS A 356 17.55 -14.39 0.72
CA LYS A 356 18.29 -15.39 -0.07
C LYS A 356 17.51 -16.68 -0.24
N ASP A 357 16.93 -17.22 0.84
CA ASP A 357 16.20 -18.48 0.81
C ASP A 357 14.98 -18.39 -0.10
N ARG A 358 14.20 -17.30 -0.02
CA ARG A 358 13.05 -17.05 -0.91
C ARG A 358 13.48 -16.94 -2.36
N ILE A 359 14.44 -16.08 -2.67
CA ILE A 359 14.93 -15.85 -4.04
C ILE A 359 15.51 -17.14 -4.64
N ARG A 360 16.26 -17.92 -3.85
CA ARG A 360 16.82 -19.20 -4.27
C ARG A 360 15.71 -20.21 -4.56
N SER A 361 14.65 -20.25 -3.76
CA SER A 361 13.49 -21.12 -4.00
C SER A 361 12.81 -20.80 -5.34
N VAL A 362 12.60 -19.51 -5.65
CA VAL A 362 11.91 -19.08 -6.87
C VAL A 362 12.80 -19.20 -8.12
N TYR A 363 14.06 -18.75 -8.05
CA TYR A 363 14.92 -18.60 -9.22
C TYR A 363 16.07 -19.61 -9.31
N GLY A 364 16.40 -20.32 -8.22
CA GLY A 364 17.54 -21.24 -8.16
C GLY A 364 17.32 -22.59 -8.84
N GLY A 365 16.08 -22.95 -9.20
CA GLY A 365 15.73 -24.22 -9.84
C GLY A 365 16.09 -24.34 -11.33
N GLY A 366 16.61 -23.27 -11.96
CA GLY A 366 16.87 -23.22 -13.41
C GLY A 366 18.04 -24.06 -13.94
N THR A 367 18.77 -24.79 -13.10
CA THR A 367 19.83 -25.74 -13.51
C THR A 367 19.48 -27.19 -13.16
N LYS A 368 18.27 -27.63 -13.54
CA LYS A 368 18.02 -29.05 -13.83
C LYS A 368 17.56 -29.17 -15.28
N SER A 369 18.45 -28.88 -16.22
CA SER A 369 18.27 -29.29 -17.61
C SER A 369 18.37 -30.82 -17.68
N MET A 370 17.31 -31.42 -18.20
CA MET A 370 17.31 -32.65 -18.99
C MET A 370 18.71 -33.26 -19.18
N THR A 371 19.00 -34.33 -18.44
CA THR A 371 20.03 -35.28 -18.82
C THR A 371 19.51 -36.69 -18.59
N LYS A 372 19.45 -37.43 -19.71
CA LYS A 372 19.32 -38.88 -19.87
C LYS A 372 17.91 -39.48 -19.76
N GLY A 373 17.23 -39.47 -20.91
CA GLY A 373 16.58 -40.67 -21.45
C GLY A 373 17.40 -41.12 -22.65
#